data_AF-A0A7K2NUC8-F1
#
_entry.id   AF-A0A7K2NUC8-F1
#
_cell.length_a   1.000
_cell.length_b   1.000
_cell.length_c   1.000
_cell.angle_alpha   90.00
_cell.angle_beta   90.00
_cell.angle_gamma   90.00
#
_symmetry.space_group_name_H-M   'P 1'
#
loop_
_entity.id
_entity.type
_entity.pdbx_description
1 polymer ?
#
loop_
_entity_poly.entity_id
_entity_poly.type
_entity_poly.pdbx_seq_one_letter_code
_entity_poly.pdbx_strand_id
1 'polypeptide(L)'
;MATFLSRLGRFSFRRRRLVALLWTALLVGAAVLAGRAPAAPPNDFSMPGTEAQQAYDLLGKSFPDLNADGAGARVVFHAEDGKVTDPGTRGAIEDTVRALGDGPQVVRVTDPFATRSVSKDGSTAYAQVSYAVSAAELEEHSRAALQETVEQAASSE
;
A
#
# COMPACT_ATOMS: atom_id res chain seq x y z
N MET A 1 6.48 48.53 18.76
CA MET A 1 6.50 47.41 17.78
C MET A 1 7.53 47.63 16.66
N ALA A 2 7.41 48.71 15.87
CA ALA A 2 8.28 48.96 14.70
C ALA A 2 9.78 49.11 15.01
N THR A 3 10.13 49.69 16.17
CA THR A 3 11.53 49.84 16.63
C THR A 3 12.21 48.53 17.02
N PHE A 4 11.42 47.51 17.41
CA PHE A 4 11.95 46.19 17.77
C PHE A 4 12.28 45.38 16.51
N LEU A 5 11.36 45.35 15.54
CA LEU A 5 11.59 44.73 14.23
C LEU A 5 12.74 45.40 13.46
N SER A 6 12.86 46.72 13.52
CA SER A 6 13.94 47.42 12.83
C SER A 6 15.31 47.12 13.45
N ARG A 7 15.40 46.97 14.77
CA ARG A 7 16.62 46.49 15.45
C ARG A 7 16.95 45.05 15.10
N LEU A 8 15.95 44.17 15.07
CA LEU A 8 16.13 42.76 14.73
C LEU A 8 16.60 42.59 13.27
N GLY A 9 15.99 43.32 12.33
CA GLY A 9 16.41 43.34 10.93
C GLY A 9 17.84 43.88 10.74
N ARG A 10 18.21 44.96 11.45
CA ARG A 10 19.58 45.51 11.40
C ARG A 10 20.62 44.56 12.00
N PHE A 11 20.27 43.86 13.09
CA PHE A 11 21.12 42.85 13.72
C PHE A 11 21.32 41.64 12.80
N SER A 12 20.25 41.16 12.18
CA SER A 12 20.29 40.05 11.22
C SER A 12 21.15 40.38 10.01
N PHE A 13 21.07 41.61 9.48
CA PHE A 13 21.90 42.04 8.35
C PHE A 13 23.38 42.21 8.73
N ARG A 14 23.66 42.75 9.93
CA ARG A 14 25.04 42.97 10.40
C ARG A 14 25.75 41.66 10.73
N ARG A 15 25.01 40.61 11.12
CA ARG A 15 25.52 39.24 11.36
C ARG A 15 24.98 38.23 10.34
N ARG A 16 24.78 38.64 9.08
CA ARG A 16 24.16 37.82 8.02
C ARG A 16 24.73 36.41 7.89
N ARG A 17 26.05 36.23 8.06
CA ARG A 17 26.71 34.92 7.99
C ARG A 17 26.33 34.01 9.17
N LEU A 18 26.26 34.54 10.38
CA LEU A 18 25.85 33.77 11.57
C LEU A 18 24.36 33.41 11.51
N VAL A 19 23.52 34.35 11.07
CA VAL A 19 22.09 34.09 10.89
C VAL A 19 21.84 33.04 9.81
N ALA A 20 22.57 33.12 8.69
CA ALA A 20 22.51 32.11 7.63
C ALA A 20 22.95 30.73 8.15
N LEU A 21 24.10 30.63 8.83
CA LEU A 21 24.57 29.37 9.41
C LEU A 21 23.60 28.78 10.44
N LEU A 22 23.00 29.62 11.29
CA LEU A 22 22.01 29.18 12.26
C LEU A 22 20.77 28.61 11.57
N TRP A 23 20.26 29.28 10.53
CA TRP A 23 19.13 28.76 9.74
C TRP A 23 19.49 27.48 8.99
N THR A 24 20.68 27.40 8.39
CA THR A 24 21.16 26.17 7.74
C THR A 24 21.24 25.03 8.75
N ALA A 25 21.80 25.27 9.94
CA ALA A 25 21.86 24.27 11.00
C ALA A 25 20.47 23.83 11.47
N LEU A 26 19.52 24.77 11.60
CA LEU A 26 18.13 24.48 11.93
C LEU A 26 17.44 23.63 10.86
N LEU A 27 17.62 23.96 9.58
CA LEU A 27 17.04 23.22 8.46
C LEU A 27 17.64 21.83 8.31
N VAL A 28 18.97 21.71 8.42
CA VAL A 28 19.65 20.40 8.40
C VAL A 28 19.21 19.57 9.59
N GLY A 29 19.13 20.17 10.79
CA GLY A 29 18.61 19.50 11.98
C GLY A 29 17.19 18.99 11.77
N ALA A 30 16.29 19.85 11.27
CA ALA A 30 14.91 19.48 10.97
C ALA A 30 14.81 18.37 9.91
N ALA A 31 15.63 18.41 8.86
CA ALA A 31 15.67 17.37 7.84
C ALA A 31 16.14 16.01 8.40
N VAL A 32 17.18 16.00 9.24
CA VAL A 32 17.67 14.78 9.91
C VAL A 32 16.62 14.23 10.88
N LEU A 33 15.97 15.11 11.65
CA LEU A 33 14.88 14.73 12.56
C LEU A 33 13.69 14.16 11.80
N ALA A 34 13.27 14.79 10.70
CA ALA A 34 12.18 14.33 9.87
C ALA A 34 12.50 12.97 9.21
N GLY A 35 13.72 12.77 8.70
CA GLY A 35 14.14 11.49 8.12
C GLY A 35 14.28 10.35 9.14
N ARG A 36 14.32 10.67 10.44
CA ARG A 36 14.34 9.71 11.56
C ARG A 36 12.97 9.55 12.21
N ALA A 37 11.99 10.36 11.83
CA ALA A 37 10.66 10.28 12.40
C ALA A 37 10.00 8.94 11.99
N PRO A 38 9.19 8.33 12.88
CA PRO A 38 8.37 7.20 12.50
C PRO A 38 7.41 7.60 11.37
N ALA A 39 6.96 6.62 10.59
CA ALA A 39 5.94 6.83 9.57
C ALA A 39 4.72 7.54 10.19
N ALA A 40 4.09 8.43 9.41
CA ALA A 40 2.86 9.08 9.85
C ALA A 40 1.82 7.99 10.20
N PRO A 41 1.00 8.19 11.24
CA PRO A 41 -0.10 7.28 11.54
C PRO A 41 -0.95 7.06 10.28
N PRO A 42 -1.51 5.85 10.09
CA PRO A 42 -2.45 5.62 9.01
C PRO A 42 -3.56 6.68 9.07
N ASN A 43 -4.04 7.10 7.90
CA ASN A 43 -5.19 8.01 7.80
C ASN A 43 -6.46 7.25 8.21
N ASP A 44 -6.61 6.96 9.50
CA ASP A 44 -7.83 6.42 10.08
C ASP A 44 -8.88 7.52 10.03
N PHE A 45 -9.57 7.63 8.90
CA PHE A 45 -10.78 8.43 8.74
C PHE A 45 -11.93 7.78 9.53
N SER A 46 -11.79 7.70 10.85
CA SER A 46 -12.88 7.32 11.73
C SER A 46 -13.67 8.57 12.12
N MET A 47 -15.00 8.47 12.07
CA MET A 47 -15.90 9.47 12.65
C MET A 47 -16.67 8.82 13.81
N PRO A 48 -16.08 8.79 15.02
CA PRO A 48 -16.67 8.12 16.16
C PRO A 48 -18.07 8.65 16.45
N GLY A 49 -19.02 7.73 16.70
CA GLY A 49 -20.41 8.08 17.03
C GLY A 49 -21.37 8.18 15.84
N THR A 50 -20.91 7.93 14.61
CA THR A 50 -21.79 7.82 13.43
C THR A 50 -22.29 6.39 13.23
N GLU A 51 -23.50 6.22 12.68
CA GLU A 51 -24.03 4.90 12.31
C GLU A 51 -23.17 4.22 11.24
N ALA A 52 -22.58 5.00 10.33
CA ALA A 52 -21.63 4.49 9.34
C ALA A 52 -20.41 3.85 10.00
N GLN A 53 -19.82 4.49 11.01
CA GLN A 53 -18.70 3.89 11.75
C GLN A 53 -19.11 2.61 12.46
N GLN A 54 -20.29 2.57 13.10
CA GLN A 54 -20.78 1.33 13.73
C GLN A 54 -20.98 0.20 12.73
N ALA A 55 -21.45 0.50 11.51
CA ALA A 55 -21.57 -0.49 10.45
C ALA A 55 -20.19 -1.04 10.01
N TYR A 56 -19.18 -0.16 9.88
CA TYR A 56 -17.80 -0.58 9.61
C TYR A 56 -17.22 -1.43 10.75
N ASP A 57 -17.42 -1.02 12.01
CA ASP A 57 -16.97 -1.77 13.18
C ASP A 57 -17.61 -3.17 13.25
N LEU A 58 -18.90 -3.28 12.89
CA LEU A 58 -19.62 -4.55 12.79
C LEU A 58 -19.09 -5.42 11.65
N LEU A 59 -18.75 -4.82 10.51
CA LEU A 59 -18.16 -5.51 9.37
C LEU A 59 -16.81 -6.13 9.75
N GLY A 60 -15.92 -5.36 10.41
CA GLY A 60 -14.64 -5.86 10.89
C GLY A 60 -14.76 -6.98 11.93
N LYS A 61 -15.75 -6.90 12.83
CA LYS A 61 -16.01 -7.97 13.82
C LYS A 61 -16.60 -9.24 13.22
N SER A 62 -17.50 -9.10 12.24
CA SER A 62 -18.24 -10.24 11.67
C SER A 62 -17.48 -10.92 10.54
N PHE A 63 -16.61 -10.19 9.85
CA PHE A 63 -15.81 -10.66 8.72
C PHE A 63 -14.36 -10.22 8.86
N PRO A 64 -13.64 -10.72 9.88
CA PRO A 64 -12.25 -10.33 10.12
C PRO A 64 -11.35 -10.66 8.93
N ASP A 65 -11.61 -11.75 8.21
CA ASP A 65 -10.84 -12.15 7.04
C ASP A 65 -11.02 -11.23 5.83
N LEU A 66 -12.10 -10.45 5.79
CA LEU A 66 -12.34 -9.48 4.71
C LEU A 66 -11.57 -8.18 4.95
N ASN A 67 -11.11 -7.91 6.18
CA ASN A 67 -10.46 -6.67 6.63
C ASN A 67 -10.91 -5.47 5.77
N ALA A 68 -12.05 -4.86 6.12
CA ALA A 68 -12.66 -3.82 5.29
C ALA A 68 -11.70 -2.65 4.97
N ASP A 69 -10.74 -2.40 5.86
CA ASP A 69 -9.69 -1.38 5.73
C ASP A 69 -8.35 -1.93 5.20
N GLY A 70 -8.27 -3.25 4.99
CA GLY A 70 -7.10 -3.95 4.49
C GLY A 70 -6.80 -3.63 3.04
N ALA A 71 -5.52 -3.62 2.69
CA ALA A 71 -5.10 -3.42 1.31
C ALA A 71 -5.62 -4.55 0.41
N GLY A 72 -5.98 -4.21 -0.82
CA GLY A 72 -6.37 -5.16 -1.85
C GLY A 72 -5.52 -5.00 -3.11
N ALA A 73 -5.04 -6.10 -3.67
CA ALA A 73 -4.38 -6.13 -4.97
C ALA A 73 -5.10 -7.10 -5.91
N ARG A 74 -5.28 -6.68 -7.17
CA ARG A 74 -5.90 -7.52 -8.20
C ARG A 74 -4.84 -7.96 -9.20
N VAL A 75 -4.70 -9.27 -9.35
CA VAL A 75 -3.81 -9.88 -10.34
C VAL A 75 -4.68 -10.40 -11.47
N VAL A 76 -4.35 -10.01 -12.70
CA VAL A 76 -5.09 -10.38 -13.91
C VAL A 76 -4.21 -11.30 -14.75
N PHE A 77 -4.78 -12.43 -15.15
CA PHE A 77 -4.17 -13.40 -16.03
C PHE A 77 -4.85 -13.31 -17.39
N HIS A 78 -4.06 -13.19 -18.45
CA HIS A 78 -4.55 -13.16 -19.82
C HIS A 78 -3.78 -14.20 -20.63
N ALA A 79 -4.49 -15.07 -21.35
CA ALA A 79 -3.88 -16.02 -22.26
C ALA A 79 -3.82 -15.42 -23.66
N GLU A 80 -2.62 -15.20 -24.20
CA GLU A 80 -2.44 -14.73 -25.59
C GLU A 80 -2.86 -15.80 -26.60
N ASP A 81 -2.46 -17.05 -26.32
CA ASP A 81 -2.83 -18.23 -27.10
C ASP A 81 -3.64 -19.21 -26.24
N GLY A 82 -4.87 -19.51 -26.65
CA GLY A 82 -5.75 -20.45 -25.96
C GLY A 82 -6.61 -19.82 -24.87
N LYS A 83 -6.88 -20.57 -23.79
CA LYS A 83 -7.76 -20.14 -22.69
C LYS A 83 -7.10 -20.32 -21.34
N VAL A 84 -7.44 -19.44 -20.41
CA VAL A 84 -7.03 -19.56 -18.99
C VAL A 84 -7.60 -20.81 -18.31
N THR A 85 -8.60 -21.46 -18.92
CA THR A 85 -9.19 -22.70 -18.43
C THR A 85 -8.49 -23.97 -18.94
N ASP A 86 -7.56 -23.84 -19.89
CA ASP A 86 -6.85 -24.98 -20.44
C ASP A 86 -5.97 -25.62 -19.35
N PRO A 87 -5.81 -26.95 -19.30
CA PRO A 87 -5.20 -27.62 -18.15
C PRO A 87 -3.81 -27.11 -17.75
N GLY A 88 -2.97 -26.75 -18.74
CA GLY A 88 -1.64 -26.20 -18.49
C GLY A 88 -1.68 -24.80 -17.89
N THR A 89 -2.38 -23.88 -18.57
CA THR A 89 -2.53 -22.48 -18.13
C THR A 89 -3.25 -22.40 -16.78
N ARG A 90 -4.29 -23.22 -16.59
CA ARG A 90 -5.02 -23.31 -15.34
C ARG A 90 -4.11 -23.73 -14.19
N GLY A 91 -3.27 -24.76 -14.39
CA GLY A 91 -2.32 -25.21 -13.37
C GLY A 91 -1.34 -24.12 -12.97
N ALA A 92 -0.77 -23.41 -13.96
CA ALA A 92 0.14 -22.29 -13.71
C ALA A 92 -0.54 -21.15 -12.93
N ILE A 93 -1.80 -20.83 -13.25
CA ILE A 93 -2.59 -19.83 -12.52
C ILE A 93 -2.85 -20.29 -11.08
N GLU A 94 -3.27 -21.55 -10.87
CA GLU A 94 -3.53 -22.10 -9.53
C GLU A 94 -2.26 -22.12 -8.66
N ASP A 95 -1.11 -22.43 -9.23
CA ASP A 95 0.18 -22.40 -8.53
C ASP A 95 0.60 -20.97 -8.20
N THR A 96 0.40 -20.01 -9.11
CA THR A 96 0.65 -18.59 -8.85
C THR A 96 -0.26 -18.07 -7.75
N VAL A 97 -1.55 -18.40 -7.78
CA VAL A 97 -2.53 -18.03 -6.74
C VAL A 97 -2.13 -18.59 -5.38
N ARG A 98 -1.59 -19.82 -5.34
CA ARG A 98 -1.07 -20.43 -4.11
C ARG A 98 0.16 -19.68 -3.60
N ALA A 99 1.14 -19.40 -4.47
CA ALA A 99 2.34 -18.65 -4.10
C ALA A 99 2.01 -17.24 -3.57
N LEU A 100 1.05 -16.56 -4.18
CA LEU A 100 0.53 -15.28 -3.68
C LEU A 100 -0.05 -15.38 -2.26
N GLY A 101 -0.66 -16.53 -1.92
CA GLY A 101 -1.22 -16.78 -0.60
C GLY A 101 -0.19 -16.92 0.51
N ASP A 102 1.04 -17.34 0.15
CA ASP A 102 2.17 -17.49 1.08
C ASP A 102 2.95 -16.16 1.26
N GLY A 103 2.51 -15.09 0.57
CA GLY A 103 3.11 -13.76 0.65
C GLY A 103 2.97 -13.11 2.04
N PRO A 104 3.93 -12.28 2.46
CA PRO A 104 3.88 -11.65 3.76
C PRO A 104 2.70 -10.66 3.85
N GLN A 105 2.09 -10.60 5.03
CA GLN A 105 0.90 -9.81 5.34
C GLN A 105 -0.36 -10.18 4.53
N VAL A 106 -0.34 -11.22 3.69
CA VAL A 106 -1.52 -11.71 2.96
C VAL A 106 -2.42 -12.51 3.91
N VAL A 107 -3.72 -12.26 3.88
CA VAL A 107 -4.72 -13.02 4.66
C VAL A 107 -5.58 -13.91 3.77
N ARG A 108 -5.76 -13.54 2.51
CA ARG A 108 -6.63 -14.25 1.59
C ARG A 108 -6.24 -13.97 0.16
N VAL A 109 -6.20 -15.02 -0.66
CA VAL A 109 -6.22 -14.91 -2.11
C VAL A 109 -7.44 -15.65 -2.65
N THR A 110 -8.15 -15.00 -3.56
CA THR A 110 -9.34 -15.57 -4.18
C THR A 110 -8.97 -16.31 -5.45
N ASP A 111 -9.32 -17.59 -5.50
CA ASP A 111 -9.15 -18.43 -6.70
C ASP A 111 -10.14 -18.01 -7.80
N PRO A 112 -9.66 -17.59 -8.99
CA PRO A 112 -10.51 -17.14 -10.09
C PRO A 112 -11.48 -18.22 -10.58
N PHE A 113 -11.11 -19.50 -10.52
CA PHE A 113 -11.93 -20.61 -11.01
C PHE A 113 -13.02 -20.99 -10.00
N ALA A 114 -12.72 -20.90 -8.70
CA ALA A 114 -13.68 -21.12 -7.63
C ALA A 114 -14.77 -20.03 -7.62
N THR A 115 -14.39 -18.76 -7.85
CA THR A 115 -15.34 -17.64 -7.85
C THR A 115 -15.95 -17.33 -9.20
N ARG A 116 -15.59 -18.10 -10.25
CA ARG A 116 -16.03 -17.85 -11.63
C ARG A 116 -15.66 -16.44 -12.11
N SER A 117 -14.51 -15.94 -11.66
CA SER A 117 -13.90 -14.68 -12.07
C SER A 117 -13.13 -14.84 -13.39
N VAL A 118 -13.77 -15.49 -14.36
CA VAL A 118 -13.23 -15.78 -15.70
C VAL A 118 -14.12 -15.10 -16.73
N SER A 119 -13.52 -14.51 -17.75
CA SER A 119 -14.22 -13.86 -18.85
C SER A 119 -15.08 -14.85 -19.66
N LYS A 120 -16.11 -14.35 -20.35
CA LYS A 120 -17.05 -15.20 -21.10
C LYS A 120 -16.38 -15.99 -22.23
N ASP A 121 -15.36 -15.40 -22.84
CA ASP A 121 -14.54 -15.99 -23.89
C ASP A 121 -13.44 -16.93 -23.32
N GLY A 122 -13.17 -16.88 -22.01
CA GLY A 122 -12.17 -17.70 -21.35
C GLY A 122 -10.72 -17.24 -21.56
N SER A 123 -10.52 -16.03 -22.09
CA SER A 123 -9.18 -15.45 -22.33
C SER A 123 -8.58 -14.80 -21.09
N THR A 124 -9.41 -14.41 -20.11
CA THR A 124 -8.97 -13.59 -18.97
C THR A 124 -9.55 -14.10 -17.66
N ALA A 125 -8.72 -14.16 -16.62
CA ALA A 125 -9.12 -14.46 -15.25
C ALA A 125 -8.52 -13.43 -14.28
N TYR A 126 -9.11 -13.24 -13.10
CA TYR A 126 -8.49 -12.40 -12.07
C TYR A 126 -8.59 -12.99 -10.67
N ALA A 127 -7.50 -12.87 -9.93
CA ALA A 127 -7.42 -13.20 -8.51
C ALA A 127 -7.40 -11.91 -7.67
N GLN A 128 -8.01 -11.96 -6.50
CA GLN A 128 -8.00 -10.86 -5.53
C GLN A 128 -7.15 -11.28 -4.33
N VAL A 129 -6.07 -10.57 -4.10
CA VAL A 129 -5.21 -10.65 -2.91
C VAL A 129 -5.71 -9.62 -1.90
N SER A 130 -5.89 -10.05 -0.66
CA SER A 130 -6.30 -9.24 0.49
C SER A 130 -5.23 -9.33 1.57
N TYR A 131 -4.86 -8.19 2.14
CA TYR A 131 -3.83 -8.08 3.16
C TYR A 131 -4.42 -7.81 4.55
N ALA A 132 -3.67 -8.19 5.59
CA ALA A 132 -4.02 -7.97 6.99
C ALA A 132 -3.99 -6.49 7.39
N VAL A 133 -3.19 -5.70 6.67
CA VAL A 133 -2.88 -4.30 6.99
C VAL A 133 -3.41 -3.36 5.92
N SER A 134 -3.60 -2.10 6.29
CA SER A 134 -4.02 -1.06 5.34
C SER A 134 -2.96 -0.80 4.26
N ALA A 135 -3.35 -0.15 3.16
CA ALA A 135 -2.41 0.21 2.10
C ALA A 135 -1.27 1.14 2.56
N ALA A 136 -1.51 1.93 3.62
CA ALA A 136 -0.52 2.81 4.22
C ALA A 136 0.52 2.05 5.06
N GLU A 137 0.12 0.93 5.67
CA GLU A 137 0.96 0.09 6.54
C GLU A 137 1.57 -1.11 5.80
N LEU A 138 1.17 -1.34 4.56
CA LEU A 138 1.70 -2.42 3.73
C LEU A 138 3.20 -2.20 3.50
N GLU A 139 4.01 -3.13 4.00
CA GLU A 139 5.45 -3.04 3.93
C GLU A 139 5.97 -3.20 2.51
N GLU A 140 7.11 -2.55 2.22
CA GLU A 140 7.71 -2.59 0.88
C GLU A 140 8.08 -4.01 0.46
N HIS A 141 8.51 -4.84 1.41
CA HIS A 141 8.86 -6.24 1.14
C HIS A 141 7.64 -7.07 0.71
N SER A 142 6.44 -6.78 1.22
CA SER A 142 5.19 -7.42 0.79
C SER A 142 4.78 -7.02 -0.62
N ARG A 143 4.99 -5.74 -0.96
CA ARG A 143 4.78 -5.25 -2.33
C ARG A 143 5.75 -5.89 -3.31
N ALA A 144 7.01 -6.01 -2.92
CA ALA A 144 8.05 -6.66 -3.71
C ALA A 144 7.74 -8.15 -3.94
N ALA A 145 7.34 -8.89 -2.89
CA ALA A 145 6.97 -10.29 -3.01
C ALA A 145 5.79 -10.52 -3.97
N LEU A 146 4.77 -9.66 -3.93
CA LEU A 146 3.66 -9.67 -4.89
C LEU A 146 4.17 -9.49 -6.33
N GLN A 147 5.01 -8.48 -6.56
CA GLN A 147 5.54 -8.17 -7.89
C GLN A 147 6.43 -9.29 -8.42
N GLU A 148 7.32 -9.83 -7.59
CA GLU A 148 8.20 -10.95 -7.94
C GLU A 148 7.39 -12.19 -8.34
N THR A 149 6.35 -12.53 -7.57
CA THR A 149 5.48 -13.67 -7.89
C THR A 149 4.79 -13.48 -9.24
N VAL A 150 4.31 -12.27 -9.53
CA VAL A 150 3.66 -11.94 -10.81
C VAL A 150 4.66 -11.96 -11.97
N GLU A 151 5.88 -11.46 -11.77
CA GLU A 151 6.93 -11.46 -12.80
C GLU A 151 7.46 -12.87 -13.09
N GLN A 152 7.58 -13.72 -12.06
CA GLN A 152 7.90 -15.13 -12.22
C GLN A 152 6.83 -15.87 -13.02
N ALA A 153 5.54 -15.59 -12.75
CA ALA A 153 4.44 -16.17 -13.53
C ALA A 153 4.49 -15.71 -15.00
N ALA A 154 4.71 -14.42 -15.25
CA ALA A 154 4.79 -13.87 -16.61
C ALA A 154 6.01 -14.34 -17.42
N SER A 155 7.12 -14.68 -16.75
CA SER A 155 8.34 -15.20 -17.40
C SER A 155 8.35 -16.72 -17.59
N SER A 156 7.30 -17.41 -17.13
CA SER A 156 7.15 -18.87 -17.26
C SER A 156 6.39 -19.30 -18.52
N GLU A 157 5.89 -18.35 -19.33
CA GLU A 157 5.43 -18.54 -20.71
C GLU A 157 6.59 -18.52 -21.72
#